data_AF-A0A7V0JF85-F1
#
_entry.id   AF-A0A7V0JF85-F1
#
_cell.length_a   1.000
_cell.length_b   1.000
_cell.length_c   1.000
_cell.angle_alpha   90.00
_cell.angle_beta   90.00
_cell.angle_gamma   90.00
#
_symmetry.space_group_name_H-M   'P 1'
#
loop_
_entity.id
_entity.type
_entity.pdbx_description
1 polymer ?
#
loop_
_entity_poly.entity_id
_entity_poly.type
_entity_poly.pdbx_seq_one_letter_code
_entity_poly.pdbx_strand_id
1 'polypeptide(L)'
;MSRDLIHIIEQMSKERGIPKESILGTLESALLSAVRKKYGLTPEIIIKIDAETGDISMTALKKVVQKVSDPKEEISLKEARKIDASKNIDDTVESPISLENFGRIAAQTAKQVLFQRVREAEKEAIFEEYRDKA
;
A
#
# COMPACT_ATOMS: atom_id res chain seq x y z
N MET A 1 -3.92 2.63 -17.08
CA MET A 1 -3.10 2.96 -15.89
C MET A 1 -3.10 1.82 -14.88
N SER A 2 -4.23 1.33 -14.34
CA SER A 2 -4.21 0.19 -13.38
C SER A 2 -3.76 -1.14 -14.03
N ARG A 3 -4.26 -1.45 -15.24
CA ARG A 3 -3.92 -2.69 -15.97
C ARG A 3 -2.46 -2.79 -16.40
N ASP A 4 -1.80 -1.66 -16.67
CA ASP A 4 -0.40 -1.63 -17.11
C ASP A 4 0.53 -2.10 -15.99
N LEU A 5 0.21 -1.76 -14.73
CA LEU A 5 0.98 -2.17 -13.56
C LEU A 5 0.93 -3.69 -13.37
N ILE A 6 -0.25 -4.29 -13.41
CA ILE A 6 -0.42 -5.74 -13.26
C ILE A 6 0.30 -6.50 -14.37
N HIS A 7 0.23 -6.00 -15.61
CA HIS A 7 0.92 -6.63 -16.73
C HIS A 7 2.45 -6.64 -16.54
N ILE A 8 3.02 -5.53 -16.06
CA ILE A 8 4.46 -5.43 -15.76
C ILE A 8 4.84 -6.37 -14.60
N ILE A 9 4.04 -6.41 -13.53
CA ILE A 9 4.28 -7.32 -12.40
C ILE A 9 4.26 -8.78 -12.85
N GLU A 10 3.31 -9.14 -13.71
CA GLU A 10 3.19 -10.49 -14.25
C GLU A 10 4.36 -10.85 -15.18
N GLN A 11 4.80 -9.92 -16.01
CA GLN A 11 5.98 -10.09 -16.85
C GLN A 11 7.24 -10.29 -16.00
N MET A 12 7.45 -9.45 -14.98
CA MET A 12 8.58 -9.59 -14.06
C MET A 12 8.55 -10.92 -13.31
N SER A 13 7.36 -11.38 -12.94
CA SER A 13 7.20 -12.67 -12.27
C SER A 13 7.62 -13.84 -13.16
N LYS A 14 7.23 -13.81 -14.44
CA LYS A 14 7.61 -14.84 -15.41
C LYS A 14 9.08 -14.77 -15.84
N GLU A 15 9.61 -13.58 -16.12
CA GLU A 15 10.95 -13.41 -16.68
C GLU A 15 12.05 -13.51 -15.63
N ARG A 16 11.81 -13.02 -14.41
CA ARG A 16 12.81 -12.93 -13.35
C ARG A 16 12.50 -13.84 -12.16
N GLY A 17 11.44 -14.64 -12.21
CA GLY A 17 11.07 -15.58 -11.16
C GLY A 17 10.60 -14.92 -9.86
N ILE A 18 10.26 -13.62 -9.87
CA ILE A 18 9.90 -12.89 -8.66
C ILE A 18 8.41 -13.14 -8.35
N PRO A 19 8.03 -13.62 -7.15
CA PRO A 19 6.63 -13.83 -6.82
C PRO A 19 5.81 -12.54 -6.90
N LYS A 20 4.65 -12.58 -7.56
CA LYS A 20 3.75 -11.42 -7.69
C LYS A 20 3.40 -10.83 -6.32
N GLU A 21 3.09 -11.68 -5.36
CA GLU A 21 2.78 -11.32 -3.97
C GLU A 21 3.91 -10.52 -3.31
N SER A 22 5.16 -10.92 -3.54
CA SER A 22 6.32 -10.19 -3.02
C SER A 22 6.43 -8.80 -3.63
N ILE A 23 6.14 -8.65 -4.93
CA ILE A 23 6.17 -7.33 -5.60
C ILE A 23 5.05 -6.45 -5.05
N LEU A 24 3.83 -6.98 -4.95
CA LEU A 24 2.66 -6.28 -4.43
C LEU A 24 2.87 -5.81 -2.98
N GLY A 25 3.34 -6.69 -2.09
CA GLY A 25 3.60 -6.30 -0.69
C GLY A 25 4.70 -5.25 -0.55
N THR A 26 5.68 -5.23 -1.46
CA THR A 26 6.70 -4.17 -1.51
C THR A 26 6.10 -2.85 -1.96
N LEU A 27 5.24 -2.90 -2.98
CA LEU A 27 4.51 -1.75 -3.48
C LEU A 27 3.64 -1.15 -2.38
N GLU A 28 2.86 -1.96 -1.68
CA GLU A 28 2.04 -1.53 -0.53
C GLU A 28 2.88 -0.84 0.54
N SER A 29 4.00 -1.45 0.95
CA SER A 29 4.91 -0.89 1.96
C SER A 29 5.57 0.42 1.52
N ALA A 30 5.96 0.51 0.25
CA ALA A 30 6.57 1.71 -0.32
C ALA A 30 5.56 2.85 -0.47
N LEU A 31 4.34 2.53 -0.90
CA LEU A 31 3.22 3.47 -0.95
C LEU A 31 2.88 3.96 0.44
N LEU A 32 2.81 3.07 1.42
CA LEU A 32 2.56 3.42 2.81
C LEU A 32 3.61 4.41 3.32
N SER A 33 4.88 4.17 3.00
CA SER A 33 5.99 5.07 3.35
C SER A 33 5.89 6.43 2.66
N ALA A 34 5.50 6.46 1.38
CA ALA A 34 5.30 7.69 0.62
C ALA A 34 4.10 8.51 1.17
N VAL A 35 3.02 7.84 1.55
CA VAL A 35 1.85 8.45 2.20
C VAL A 35 2.23 9.01 3.56
N ARG A 36 2.89 8.22 4.42
CA ARG A 36 3.34 8.67 5.75
C ARG A 36 4.19 9.93 5.66
N LYS A 37 5.08 10.02 4.66
CA LYS A 37 5.88 11.24 4.43
C LYS A 37 5.04 12.45 4.03
N LYS A 38 3.97 12.26 3.26
CA LYS A 38 3.14 13.36 2.73
C LYS A 38 2.04 13.82 3.71
N TYR A 39 1.40 12.89 4.41
CA TYR A 39 0.26 13.15 5.28
C TYR A 39 0.64 13.24 6.78
N GLY A 40 1.87 12.86 7.14
CA GLY A 40 2.36 12.87 8.52
C GLY A 40 1.97 11.62 9.32
N LEU A 41 2.02 11.74 10.65
CA LEU A 41 1.95 10.63 11.63
C LEU A 41 0.53 10.17 12.03
N THR A 42 -0.53 10.56 11.31
CA THR A 42 -1.83 10.79 11.96
C THR A 42 -3.02 9.91 11.50
N PRO A 43 -2.79 8.78 10.82
CA PRO A 43 -3.27 7.50 11.38
C PRO A 43 -2.50 6.26 10.88
N GLU A 44 -2.85 5.09 11.39
CA GLU A 44 -2.47 3.81 10.78
C GLU A 44 -3.22 3.66 9.45
N ILE A 45 -2.50 3.92 8.35
CA ILE A 45 -3.03 3.84 6.99
C ILE A 45 -2.79 2.43 6.47
N ILE A 46 -3.83 1.83 5.93
CA ILE A 46 -3.79 0.56 5.21
C ILE A 46 -3.93 0.87 3.74
N ILE A 47 -2.99 0.38 2.94
CA ILE A 47 -3.04 0.42 1.49
C ILE A 47 -3.16 -1.02 1.01
N LYS A 48 -4.17 -1.28 0.19
CA LYS A 48 -4.36 -2.59 -0.45
C LYS A 48 -4.39 -2.42 -1.95
N ILE A 49 -3.67 -3.28 -2.65
CA ILE A 49 -3.65 -3.32 -4.11
C ILE A 49 -4.38 -4.57 -4.57
N ASP A 50 -5.39 -4.39 -5.41
CA ASP A 50 -6.07 -5.50 -6.05
C ASP A 50 -5.11 -6.18 -7.06
N ALA A 51 -4.88 -7.48 -6.89
CA ALA A 51 -3.93 -8.24 -7.71
C ALA A 51 -4.45 -8.50 -9.14
N GLU A 52 -5.75 -8.39 -9.38
CA GLU A 52 -6.37 -8.62 -10.68
C GLU A 52 -6.56 -7.31 -11.46
N THR A 53 -7.06 -6.27 -10.79
CA THR A 53 -7.36 -4.99 -11.45
C THR A 53 -6.21 -3.99 -11.37
N GLY A 54 -5.34 -4.13 -10.36
CA GLY A 54 -4.31 -3.13 -10.03
C GLY A 54 -4.86 -1.89 -9.34
N ASP A 55 -6.13 -1.92 -8.89
CA ASP A 55 -6.72 -0.79 -8.20
C ASP A 55 -6.17 -0.70 -6.78
N ILE A 56 -5.79 0.52 -6.42
CA ILE A 56 -5.17 0.82 -5.14
C ILE A 56 -6.24 1.44 -4.26
N SER A 57 -6.57 0.79 -3.16
CA SER A 57 -7.47 1.31 -2.14
C SER A 57 -6.68 1.76 -0.92
N MET A 58 -7.10 2.86 -0.31
CA MET A 58 -6.44 3.43 0.86
C MET A 58 -7.48 3.72 1.93
N THR A 59 -7.19 3.23 3.13
CA THR A 59 -8.08 3.29 4.28
C THR A 59 -7.28 3.81 5.47
N ALA A 60 -7.82 4.78 6.20
CA ALA A 60 -7.27 5.21 7.48
C ALA A 60 -8.02 4.53 8.62
N LEU A 61 -7.30 3.96 9.57
CA LEU A 61 -7.86 3.54 10.84
C LEU A 61 -8.06 4.77 11.73
N LYS A 62 -9.32 5.02 12.10
CA LYS A 62 -9.70 6.09 13.02
C LYS A 62 -10.25 5.51 14.31
N LYS A 63 -9.91 6.13 15.43
CA LYS A 63 -10.44 5.77 16.75
C LYS A 63 -11.82 6.38 16.96
N VAL A 64 -12.77 5.57 17.39
CA VAL A 64 -14.14 5.99 17.66
C VAL A 64 -14.21 6.65 19.02
N VAL A 65 -14.55 7.93 19.07
CA VAL A 65 -14.64 8.71 20.30
C VAL A 65 -16.01 9.40 20.41
N GLN A 66 -16.39 9.77 21.63
CA GLN A 66 -17.60 10.57 21.86
C GLN A 66 -17.45 12.01 21.37
N LYS A 67 -16.29 12.62 21.64
CA LYS A 67 -16.00 14.00 21.29
C LYS A 67 -14.68 14.04 20.55
N VAL A 68 -14.75 14.37 19.26
CA VAL A 68 -13.59 14.46 18.36
C VAL A 68 -12.73 15.65 18.80
N SER A 69 -11.53 15.37 19.28
CA SER A 69 -10.46 16.35 19.53
C SER A 69 -9.56 16.48 18.30
N ASP A 70 -9.23 15.36 17.63
CA ASP A 70 -8.46 15.36 16.38
C ASP A 70 -9.26 14.69 15.24
N PRO A 71 -9.81 15.46 14.28
CA PRO A 71 -10.57 14.91 13.15
C PRO A 71 -9.78 13.97 12.22
N LYS A 72 -8.44 13.96 12.32
CA LYS A 72 -7.58 13.11 11.49
C LYS A 72 -7.51 11.69 12.04
N GLU A 73 -7.32 11.56 13.35
CA GLU A 73 -7.18 10.27 14.05
C GLU A 73 -8.48 9.76 14.64
N GLU A 74 -9.44 10.66 14.89
CA GLU A 74 -10.66 10.35 15.60
C GLU A 74 -11.90 10.54 14.72
N ILE A 75 -12.92 9.77 15.03
CA ILE A 75 -14.23 9.83 14.38
C ILE A 75 -15.32 9.72 15.43
N SER A 76 -16.39 10.49 15.23
CA SER A 76 -17.52 10.45 16.16
C SER A 76 -18.22 9.09 16.10
N LEU A 77 -18.77 8.61 17.23
CA LEU A 77 -19.60 7.39 17.25
C LEU A 77 -20.70 7.42 16.17
N LYS A 78 -21.29 8.59 15.92
CA LYS A 78 -22.32 8.77 14.89
C LYS A 78 -21.79 8.51 13.48
N GLU A 79 -20.59 8.98 13.16
CA GLU A 79 -19.97 8.76 11.84
C GLU A 79 -19.40 7.34 11.72
N ALA A 80 -18.79 6.80 12.78
CA ALA A 80 -18.34 5.43 12.83
C ALA A 80 -19.49 4.45 12.51
N ARG A 81 -20.67 4.67 13.12
CA ARG A 81 -21.87 3.86 12.88
C ARG A 81 -22.48 3.99 11.48
N LYS A 82 -22.16 5.06 10.74
CA LYS A 82 -22.56 5.19 9.32
C LYS A 82 -21.72 4.29 8.41
N ILE A 83 -20.47 4.03 8.79
CA ILE A 83 -19.56 3.16 8.06
C ILE A 83 -19.80 1.71 8.49
N ASP A 84 -19.82 1.47 9.79
CA ASP A 84 -20.04 0.16 10.40
C ASP A 84 -20.90 0.31 11.66
N ALA A 85 -22.15 -0.15 11.56
CA ALA A 85 -23.15 -0.03 12.63
C ALA A 85 -22.80 -0.82 13.90
N SER A 86 -21.84 -1.75 13.84
CA SER A 86 -21.42 -2.57 14.98
C SER A 86 -20.41 -1.87 15.92
N LYS A 87 -19.88 -0.71 15.52
CA LYS A 87 -18.79 -0.03 16.24
C LYS A 87 -19.26 0.66 17.53
N ASN A 88 -18.43 0.51 18.56
CA ASN A 88 -18.60 1.14 19.88
C ASN A 88 -17.55 2.22 20.12
N ILE A 89 -17.68 2.93 21.24
CA ILE A 89 -16.66 3.88 21.70
C ILE A 89 -15.39 3.10 22.03
N ASP A 90 -14.22 3.69 21.74
CA ASP A 90 -12.88 3.10 21.82
C ASP A 90 -12.53 2.05 20.75
N ASP A 91 -13.46 1.66 19.87
CA ASP A 91 -13.14 0.82 18.71
C ASP A 91 -12.36 1.61 17.63
N THR A 92 -11.79 0.87 16.68
CA THR A 92 -11.25 1.43 15.43
C THR A 92 -12.18 1.15 14.26
N VAL A 93 -12.32 2.13 13.37
CA VAL A 93 -13.09 2.00 12.13
C VAL A 93 -12.23 2.38 10.94
N GLU A 94 -12.45 1.65 9.85
CA GLU A 94 -11.81 1.83 8.57
C GLU A 94 -12.52 2.94 7.78
N SER A 95 -11.86 4.10 7.65
CA SER A 95 -12.38 5.22 6.87
C SER A 95 -11.68 5.26 5.50
N PRO A 96 -12.40 5.09 4.38
CA PRO A 96 -11.80 5.20 3.05
C PRO A 96 -11.31 6.63 2.82
N ILE A 97 -10.13 6.78 2.21
CA ILE A 97 -9.56 8.08 1.86
C ILE A 97 -9.65 8.28 0.34
N SER A 98 -10.17 9.43 -0.08
CA SER A 98 -10.22 9.79 -1.50
C SER A 98 -8.82 9.93 -2.12
N LEU A 99 -8.65 9.35 -3.31
CA LEU A 99 -7.39 9.20 -4.02
C LEU A 99 -7.06 10.35 -4.97
N GLU A 100 -7.83 11.46 -4.95
CA GLU A 100 -7.73 12.54 -5.97
C GLU A 100 -6.33 13.16 -6.14
N ASN A 101 -5.39 12.95 -5.20
CA ASN A 101 -3.99 13.37 -5.31
C ASN A 101 -2.97 12.22 -5.19
N PHE A 102 -3.44 10.97 -5.14
CA PHE A 102 -2.63 9.80 -4.86
C PHE A 102 -2.11 9.13 -6.14
N GLY A 103 -2.88 9.17 -7.24
CA GLY A 103 -2.52 8.46 -8.48
C GLY A 103 -1.12 8.78 -9.02
N ARG A 104 -0.69 10.05 -8.96
CA ARG A 104 0.66 10.45 -9.42
C ARG A 104 1.78 9.91 -8.52
N ILE A 105 1.58 9.96 -7.20
CA ILE A 105 2.55 9.44 -6.24
C ILE A 105 2.61 7.93 -6.37
N ALA A 106 1.45 7.29 -6.49
CA ALA A 106 1.36 5.86 -6.64
C ALA A 106 2.10 5.37 -7.88
N ALA A 107 1.91 6.03 -9.03
CA ALA A 107 2.64 5.70 -10.25
C ALA A 107 4.16 5.88 -10.12
N GLN A 108 4.62 6.96 -9.48
CA GLN A 108 6.06 7.20 -9.27
C GLN A 108 6.69 6.18 -8.32
N THR A 109 6.02 5.92 -7.20
CA THR A 109 6.46 4.92 -6.22
C THR A 109 6.48 3.53 -6.83
N ALA A 110 5.43 3.15 -7.58
CA ALA A 110 5.37 1.88 -8.29
C ALA A 110 6.59 1.68 -9.21
N LYS A 111 6.90 2.69 -10.05
CA LYS A 111 8.07 2.64 -10.93
C LYS A 111 9.37 2.46 -10.15
N GLN A 112 9.53 3.17 -9.03
CA GLN A 112 10.72 3.09 -8.20
C GLN A 112 10.87 1.70 -7.56
N VAL A 113 9.79 1.14 -7.02
CA VAL A 113 9.78 -0.19 -6.39
C VAL A 113 10.09 -1.28 -7.40
N LEU A 114 9.47 -1.23 -8.58
CA LEU A 114 9.72 -2.19 -9.64
C LEU A 114 11.20 -2.17 -10.04
N PHE A 115 11.79 -0.98 -10.22
CA PHE A 115 13.20 -0.84 -10.55
C PHE A 115 14.13 -1.39 -9.46
N GLN A 116 13.79 -1.17 -8.18
CA GLN A 116 14.53 -1.74 -7.05
C GLN A 116 14.47 -3.27 -7.05
N ARG A 117 13.29 -3.86 -7.23
CA ARG A 117 13.10 -5.32 -7.28
C ARG A 117 13.86 -5.98 -8.42
N VAL A 118 13.91 -5.35 -9.60
CA VAL A 118 14.75 -5.83 -10.72
C VAL A 118 16.22 -5.88 -10.31
N ARG A 119 16.74 -4.80 -9.73
CA ARG A 119 18.15 -4.70 -9.35
C ARG A 119 18.53 -5.69 -8.24
N GLU A 120 17.62 -5.92 -7.29
CA GLU A 120 17.79 -6.91 -6.22
C GLU A 120 17.87 -8.32 -6.80
N ALA A 121 16.93 -8.69 -7.67
CA ALA A 121 16.92 -10.00 -8.32
C ALA A 121 18.17 -10.23 -9.19
N GLU A 122 18.62 -9.22 -9.92
CA GLU A 122 19.87 -9.30 -10.70
C GLU A 122 21.09 -9.51 -9.80
N LYS A 123 21.15 -8.82 -8.65
CA LYS A 123 22.24 -8.98 -7.69
C LYS A 123 22.23 -10.37 -7.05
N GLU A 124 21.05 -10.88 -6.73
CA GLU A 124 20.86 -12.20 -6.13
C GLU A 124 21.28 -13.31 -7.10
N ALA A 125 20.88 -13.22 -8.37
CA ALA A 125 21.31 -14.14 -9.43
C ALA A 125 22.83 -14.15 -9.63
N ILE A 126 23.46 -12.97 -9.65
CA ILE A 126 24.92 -12.85 -9.73
C ILE A 126 25.58 -13.51 -8.51
N PHE A 127 25.07 -13.25 -7.30
CA PHE A 127 25.63 -13.82 -6.08
C PHE A 127 25.56 -15.35 -6.06
N GLU A 128 24.45 -15.95 -6.51
CA GLU A 128 24.35 -17.40 -6.67
C GLU A 128 25.38 -17.95 -7.67
N GLU A 129 25.56 -17.29 -8.82
CA GLU A 129 26.54 -17.73 -9.82
C GLU A 129 27.99 -17.71 -9.29
N TYR A 130 28.33 -16.75 -8.42
CA TYR A 130 29.65 -16.71 -7.77
C TYR A 130 29.78 -17.68 -6.61
N ARG A 131 28.68 -18.00 -5.92
CA ARG A 131 28.67 -18.94 -4.80
C ARG A 131 28.83 -20.39 -5.26
N ASP A 132 28.31 -20.76 -6.43
CA ASP A 132 28.50 -22.08 -7.03
C ASP A 132 29.90 -22.29 -7.65
N LYS A 133 30.69 -21.22 -7.79
CA LYS A 133 32.06 -21.25 -8.34
C LYS A 133 33.18 -21.28 -7.28
N ALA A 134 32.83 -21.30 -5.99
CA ALA A 134 33.76 -21.36 -4.85
C ALA A 134 33.63 -22.70 -4.11
#